data_AF-A0A8S9FXN3-F1
#
_entry.id   AF-A0A8S9FXN3-F1
#
_cell.length_a   1.000
_cell.length_b   1.000
_cell.length_c   1.000
_cell.angle_alpha   90.00
_cell.angle_beta   90.00
_cell.angle_gamma   90.00
#
_symmetry.space_group_name_H-M   'P 1'
#
loop_
_entity.id
_entity.type
_entity.pdbx_description
1 polymer ?
#
loop_
_entity_poly.entity_id
_entity_poly.type
_entity_poly.pdbx_seq_one_letter_code
_entity_poly.pdbx_strand_id
1 'polypeptide(L)'
;MAFRNGSLIPARDPSTRENQPSSPTIQRGTVPTNTEITIEQSNHPQFLKSIDDLTAFSAAMDAFKRHYDDLQNHMDYIKNAIGSSLKFKGIIAESPSSRSQSPRNDASGETATAVAATQSPPKETSETVPEISDKVERLCELMCSKGLRRYMYSNISDRAKLIEELPAALKLAKEPAKFVLECIGKFFLQGRKAYASDSHMIPARQVSLLILECYLLMLDPSEEKKPIDGSIKDEAEAAAVAWKKRMMNECRLAAAEAMDARGLLLLIACFGIPSSFKSMDLFDLVRKSGAAEIAAALKRSPFLVPMMSGIIFFLESMSFHYKGGFFCCRMGQD
;
A
#
# COMPACT_ATOMS: atom_id res chain seq x y z
N MET A 1 50.99 42.54 11.29
CA MET A 1 52.20 42.35 12.13
C MET A 1 52.08 40.94 12.70
N ALA A 2 52.81 39.90 12.27
CA ALA A 2 54.23 39.72 11.93
C ALA A 2 55.09 39.27 13.14
N PHE A 3 55.83 38.17 12.93
CA PHE A 3 56.86 37.52 13.79
C PHE A 3 56.34 36.81 15.06
N ARG A 4 56.61 35.52 15.38
CA ARG A 4 57.62 34.46 15.04
C ARG A 4 58.79 34.36 16.06
N ASN A 5 59.23 33.11 16.32
CA ASN A 5 60.38 32.65 17.16
C ASN A 5 60.06 32.46 18.66
N GLY A 6 60.62 31.49 19.40
CA GLY A 6 61.49 30.33 19.09
C GLY A 6 61.57 29.41 20.34
N SER A 7 61.46 28.09 20.24
CA SER A 7 62.56 27.09 20.12
C SER A 7 63.59 27.07 21.26
N LEU A 8 63.62 25.99 22.07
CA LEU A 8 64.84 25.30 22.54
C LEU A 8 64.54 23.90 23.14
N ILE A 9 65.42 22.93 22.89
CA ILE A 9 65.43 21.50 23.30
C ILE A 9 66.82 21.26 23.94
N PRO A 10 67.00 20.55 25.09
CA PRO A 10 67.27 19.07 25.14
C PRO A 10 66.89 18.37 26.48
N ALA A 11 67.05 17.06 26.75
CA ALA A 11 67.11 15.81 25.96
C ALA A 11 67.09 14.61 26.95
N ARG A 12 66.62 13.41 26.54
CA ARG A 12 67.25 12.08 26.78
C ARG A 12 66.36 10.91 26.32
N ASP A 13 66.89 10.18 25.34
CA ASP A 13 66.55 8.82 24.89
C ASP A 13 67.40 7.78 25.68
N PRO A 14 67.38 6.44 25.43
CA PRO A 14 66.48 5.62 24.59
C PRO A 14 65.98 4.31 25.24
N SER A 15 65.08 3.57 24.54
CA SER A 15 65.17 2.11 24.26
C SER A 15 63.78 1.50 23.95
N THR A 16 63.50 0.55 23.04
CA THR A 16 64.11 -0.09 21.85
C THR A 16 63.09 -1.17 21.38
N ARG A 17 62.91 -1.30 20.06
CA ARG A 17 62.35 -2.46 19.29
C ARG A 17 60.84 -2.70 19.15
N GLU A 18 60.44 -2.66 17.88
CA GLU A 18 59.28 -3.31 17.25
C GLU A 18 59.40 -4.85 17.23
N ASN A 19 58.29 -5.54 16.94
CA ASN A 19 58.28 -6.92 16.44
C ASN A 19 57.25 -7.09 15.33
N GLN A 20 57.67 -7.69 14.21
CA GLN A 20 56.81 -8.10 13.07
C GLN A 20 56.37 -9.58 13.19
N PRO A 21 55.36 -10.03 12.43
CA PRO A 21 54.79 -11.38 12.55
C PRO A 21 55.58 -12.46 11.78
N SER A 22 55.44 -13.72 12.19
CA SER A 22 56.07 -14.88 11.54
C SER A 22 55.04 -15.82 10.91
N SER A 23 55.37 -16.38 9.74
CA SER A 23 54.57 -17.38 9.01
C SER A 23 54.83 -18.81 9.49
N PRO A 24 53.88 -19.76 9.32
CA PRO A 24 54.08 -21.15 9.74
C PRO A 24 54.85 -22.00 8.71
N THR A 25 55.64 -22.95 9.20
CA THR A 25 56.44 -23.89 8.40
C THR A 25 55.73 -25.24 8.24
N ILE A 26 55.86 -25.85 7.05
CA ILE A 26 55.34 -27.20 6.73
C ILE A 26 56.16 -28.28 7.44
N GLN A 27 55.49 -29.26 8.05
CA GLN A 27 56.09 -30.58 8.34
C GLN A 27 55.23 -31.71 7.80
N ARG A 28 55.89 -32.79 7.38
CA ARG A 28 55.30 -33.94 6.67
C ARG A 28 55.46 -35.21 7.52
N GLY A 29 54.33 -35.87 7.78
CA GLY A 29 54.25 -37.34 7.81
C GLY A 29 54.23 -38.03 9.18
N THR A 30 53.07 -38.57 9.53
CA THR A 30 52.94 -39.98 9.97
C THR A 30 51.49 -40.44 9.81
N VAL A 31 51.29 -41.72 9.48
CA VAL A 31 49.97 -42.34 9.27
C VAL A 31 49.58 -43.09 10.55
N PRO A 32 48.34 -42.95 11.05
CA PRO A 32 47.77 -43.89 12.01
C PRO A 32 46.80 -44.84 11.31
N THR A 33 47.07 -46.14 11.40
CA THR A 33 46.05 -47.18 11.26
C THR A 33 45.71 -47.67 12.65
N ASN A 34 44.47 -47.46 13.10
CA ASN A 34 43.66 -48.45 13.82
C ASN A 34 42.27 -47.89 14.10
N THR A 35 41.26 -48.75 13.91
CA THR A 35 39.85 -48.43 14.05
C THR A 35 39.39 -48.73 15.48
N GLU A 36 38.95 -47.72 16.21
CA GLU A 36 38.12 -47.93 17.40
C GLU A 36 37.07 -46.82 17.45
N ILE A 37 35.83 -47.15 17.08
CA ILE A 37 34.73 -46.19 16.99
C ILE A 37 34.13 -46.03 18.39
N THR A 38 34.78 -45.21 19.21
CA THR A 38 34.15 -44.65 20.41
C THR A 38 33.05 -43.70 19.95
N ILE A 39 31.80 -44.03 20.27
CA ILE A 39 30.65 -43.14 20.02
C ILE A 39 30.74 -41.97 21.00
N GLU A 40 31.42 -40.89 20.60
CA GLU A 40 31.36 -39.63 21.34
C GLU A 40 29.95 -39.05 21.29
N GLN A 41 29.48 -38.57 22.44
CA GLN A 41 28.12 -38.07 22.62
C GLN A 41 27.91 -36.76 21.84
N SER A 42 27.36 -36.86 20.63
CA SER A 42 27.08 -35.73 19.77
C SER A 42 25.97 -34.81 20.32
N ASN A 43 26.31 -33.57 20.66
CA ASN A 43 25.44 -32.37 20.66
C ASN A 43 23.98 -32.54 21.14
N HIS A 44 23.76 -33.29 22.21
CA HIS A 44 22.41 -33.67 22.67
C HIS A 44 21.52 -32.55 23.28
N PRO A 45 21.99 -31.37 23.75
CA PRO A 45 21.09 -30.40 24.42
C PRO A 45 20.27 -29.53 23.45
N GLN A 46 20.77 -29.22 22.24
CA GLN A 46 20.04 -28.36 21.30
C GLN A 46 18.86 -29.07 20.62
N PHE A 47 19.01 -30.36 20.31
CA PHE A 47 17.95 -31.14 19.64
C PHE A 47 16.73 -31.34 20.55
N LEU A 48 16.94 -31.69 21.83
CA LEU A 48 15.86 -31.81 22.81
C LEU A 48 15.09 -30.50 22.97
N LYS A 49 15.81 -29.37 23.14
CA LYS A 49 15.19 -28.05 23.20
C LYS A 49 14.34 -27.75 21.96
N SER A 50 14.80 -28.11 20.78
CA SER A 50 14.03 -27.91 19.54
C SER A 50 12.75 -28.76 19.46
N ILE A 51 12.69 -29.90 20.18
CA ILE A 51 11.47 -30.72 20.30
C ILE A 51 10.50 -30.08 21.31
N ASP A 52 11.01 -29.58 22.44
CA ASP A 52 10.20 -28.87 23.43
C ASP A 52 9.59 -27.59 22.83
N ASP A 53 10.39 -26.79 22.13
CA ASP A 53 9.95 -25.58 21.42
C ASP A 53 8.88 -25.89 20.36
N LEU A 54 9.03 -26.99 19.60
CA LEU A 54 8.04 -27.45 18.60
C LEU A 54 6.74 -27.93 19.27
N THR A 55 6.83 -28.62 20.40
CA THR A 55 5.67 -29.11 21.16
C THR A 55 4.88 -27.94 21.75
N ALA A 56 5.57 -26.96 22.33
CA ALA A 56 4.98 -25.71 22.82
C ALA A 56 4.31 -24.91 21.68
N PHE A 57 4.96 -24.83 20.51
CA PHE A 57 4.39 -24.19 19.33
C PHE A 57 3.12 -24.91 18.84
N SER A 58 3.10 -26.24 18.81
CA SER A 58 1.90 -27.03 18.44
C SER A 58 0.74 -26.75 19.39
N ALA A 59 0.99 -26.75 20.70
CA ALA A 59 -0.03 -26.43 21.70
C ALA A 59 -0.57 -24.99 21.56
N ALA A 60 0.30 -24.03 21.24
CA ALA A 60 -0.10 -22.64 20.97
C ALA A 60 -0.92 -22.51 19.68
N MET A 61 -0.58 -23.25 18.63
CA MET A 61 -1.34 -23.33 17.38
C MET A 61 -2.73 -23.94 17.59
N ASP A 62 -2.84 -25.02 18.38
CA ASP A 62 -4.12 -25.64 18.72
C ASP A 62 -4.99 -24.72 19.57
N ALA A 63 -4.40 -23.97 20.51
CA ALA A 63 -5.11 -22.94 21.28
C ALA A 63 -5.60 -21.80 20.38
N PHE A 64 -4.75 -21.29 19.48
CA PHE A 64 -5.14 -20.29 18.50
C PHE A 64 -6.30 -20.77 17.62
N LYS A 65 -6.23 -22.01 17.13
CA LYS A 65 -7.29 -22.60 16.30
C LYS A 65 -8.62 -22.65 17.06
N ARG A 66 -8.63 -23.09 18.33
CA ARG A 66 -9.84 -23.10 19.16
C ARG A 66 -10.44 -21.70 19.32
N HIS A 67 -9.61 -20.68 19.55
CA HIS A 67 -10.07 -19.29 19.64
C HIS A 67 -10.62 -18.75 18.29
N TYR A 68 -10.03 -19.17 17.17
CA TYR A 68 -10.53 -18.83 15.84
C TYR A 68 -11.89 -19.49 15.55
N ASP A 69 -12.02 -20.80 15.83
CA ASP A 69 -13.26 -21.56 15.67
C ASP A 69 -14.39 -20.98 16.54
N ASP A 70 -14.08 -20.59 17.80
CA ASP A 70 -15.01 -19.93 18.72
C ASP A 70 -15.47 -18.54 18.21
N LEU A 71 -14.53 -17.71 17.73
CA LEU A 71 -14.85 -16.43 17.10
C LEU A 71 -15.73 -16.59 15.85
N GLN A 72 -15.47 -17.62 15.04
CA GLN A 72 -16.28 -17.93 13.86
C GLN A 72 -17.71 -18.33 14.26
N ASN A 73 -17.87 -19.18 15.27
CA ASN A 73 -19.18 -19.53 15.84
C ASN A 73 -19.93 -18.30 16.35
N HIS A 74 -19.25 -17.37 17.03
CA HIS A 74 -19.84 -16.10 17.47
C HIS A 74 -20.31 -15.22 16.29
N MET A 75 -19.51 -15.12 15.22
CA MET A 75 -19.88 -14.36 14.01
C MET A 75 -21.10 -14.96 13.31
N ASP A 76 -21.16 -16.30 13.19
CA ASP A 76 -22.32 -16.99 12.60
C ASP A 76 -23.56 -16.91 13.50
N TYR A 77 -23.41 -16.92 14.83
CA TYR A 77 -24.51 -16.64 15.76
C TYR A 77 -25.07 -15.22 15.57
N ILE A 78 -24.21 -14.20 15.49
CA ILE A 78 -24.62 -12.80 15.25
C ILE A 78 -25.36 -12.69 13.91
N LYS A 79 -24.83 -13.29 12.85
CA LYS A 79 -25.44 -13.33 11.51
C LYS A 79 -26.83 -13.98 11.55
N ASN A 80 -26.98 -15.10 12.25
CA ASN A 80 -28.25 -15.81 12.40
C ASN A 80 -29.26 -15.03 13.27
N ALA A 81 -28.81 -14.35 14.32
CA ALA A 81 -29.66 -13.51 15.16
C ALA A 81 -30.20 -12.29 14.40
N ILE A 82 -29.35 -11.62 13.60
CA ILE A 82 -29.76 -10.52 12.71
C ILE A 82 -30.74 -11.04 11.65
N GLY A 83 -30.42 -12.14 10.98
CA GLY A 83 -31.32 -12.76 9.98
C GLY A 83 -32.69 -13.12 10.55
N SER A 84 -32.73 -13.66 11.78
CA SER A 84 -33.98 -14.00 12.47
C SER A 84 -34.79 -12.76 12.87
N SER A 85 -34.13 -11.71 13.34
CA SER A 85 -34.75 -10.41 13.66
C SER A 85 -35.39 -9.74 12.42
N LEU A 86 -34.70 -9.78 11.28
CA LEU A 86 -35.22 -9.30 10.00
C LEU A 86 -36.41 -10.14 9.52
N LYS A 87 -36.34 -11.46 9.65
CA LYS A 87 -37.43 -12.38 9.26
C LYS A 87 -38.68 -12.21 10.13
N PHE A 88 -38.51 -11.93 11.42
CA PHE A 88 -39.62 -11.61 12.33
C PHE A 88 -40.30 -10.27 11.96
N LYS A 89 -39.52 -9.24 11.59
CA LYS A 89 -40.08 -7.95 11.12
C LYS A 89 -40.80 -8.05 9.76
N GLY A 90 -40.49 -9.06 8.95
CA GLY A 90 -41.14 -9.28 7.64
C GLY A 90 -42.58 -9.81 7.70
N ILE A 91 -43.10 -10.21 8.86
CA ILE A 91 -44.42 -10.85 8.99
C ILE A 91 -45.55 -9.86 9.34
N ILE A 92 -45.23 -8.61 9.72
CA ILE A 92 -46.22 -7.57 10.10
C ILE A 92 -46.58 -6.67 8.90
N ALA A 93 -46.70 -7.24 7.70
CA ALA A 93 -46.88 -6.49 6.45
C ALA A 93 -47.93 -7.09 5.49
N GLU A 94 -48.97 -7.75 6.00
CA GLU A 94 -50.21 -7.99 5.26
C GLU A 94 -51.42 -7.44 6.04
N SER A 95 -52.29 -6.70 5.33
CA SER A 95 -53.42 -5.93 5.88
C SER A 95 -54.71 -6.78 5.91
N PRO A 96 -55.76 -6.35 6.62
CA PRO A 96 -56.76 -5.58 5.87
C PRO A 96 -57.44 -4.41 6.62
N SER A 97 -57.50 -3.26 5.95
CA SER A 97 -58.64 -2.34 5.80
C SER A 97 -59.70 -2.20 6.92
N SER A 98 -59.92 -0.96 7.40
CA SER A 98 -61.20 -0.24 7.16
C SER A 98 -61.35 1.15 7.83
N ARG A 99 -61.94 2.07 7.06
CA ARG A 99 -62.87 3.17 7.44
C ARG A 99 -62.37 4.50 8.05
N SER A 100 -62.50 5.52 7.21
CA SER A 100 -62.77 6.95 7.47
C SER A 100 -63.58 7.29 8.73
N GLN A 101 -63.20 8.37 9.43
CA GLN A 101 -64.09 9.53 9.63
C GLN A 101 -63.35 10.81 10.08
N SER A 102 -63.76 11.96 9.51
CA SER A 102 -63.45 13.32 10.01
C SER A 102 -64.56 13.77 10.97
N PRO A 103 -64.30 14.78 11.82
CA PRO A 103 -65.16 15.96 11.75
C PRO A 103 -64.41 17.31 11.73
N ARG A 104 -65.07 18.30 11.10
CA ARG A 104 -64.75 19.74 11.16
C ARG A 104 -65.08 20.33 12.53
N ASN A 105 -64.58 21.55 12.79
CA ASN A 105 -65.42 22.68 13.21
C ASN A 105 -64.73 24.01 12.82
N ASP A 106 -65.53 24.99 12.41
CA ASP A 106 -65.12 26.32 11.90
C ASP A 106 -65.24 27.42 12.97
N ALA A 107 -64.38 28.46 12.90
CA ALA A 107 -64.56 29.87 13.33
C ALA A 107 -63.20 30.59 13.42
N SER A 108 -63.02 31.92 13.25
CA SER A 108 -63.76 33.00 12.54
C SER A 108 -62.91 34.29 12.59
N GLY A 109 -63.02 35.19 11.60
CA GLY A 109 -62.41 36.55 11.58
C GLY A 109 -61.10 36.66 10.75
N GLU A 110 -61.01 37.46 9.68
CA GLU A 110 -60.90 38.95 9.60
C GLU A 110 -59.41 39.44 9.64
N THR A 111 -58.87 40.32 8.75
CA THR A 111 -59.38 41.03 7.54
C THR A 111 -58.20 41.44 6.60
N ALA A 112 -58.46 41.55 5.28
CA ALA A 112 -57.76 42.31 4.19
C ALA A 112 -56.25 42.71 4.30
N THR A 113 -55.43 42.57 3.25
CA THR A 113 -55.41 43.50 2.08
C THR A 113 -54.45 43.01 0.95
N ALA A 114 -54.79 43.26 -0.33
CA ALA A 114 -53.94 43.01 -1.52
C ALA A 114 -52.76 44.02 -1.61
N VAL A 115 -51.71 43.95 -2.45
CA VAL A 115 -51.50 43.54 -3.87
C VAL A 115 -50.01 43.08 -3.97
N ALA A 116 -49.41 42.51 -5.03
CA ALA A 116 -49.69 42.48 -6.47
C ALA A 116 -49.10 41.22 -7.17
N ALA A 117 -48.96 41.27 -8.50
CA ALA A 117 -48.40 40.22 -9.37
C ALA A 117 -46.85 40.25 -9.40
N THR A 118 -46.14 39.17 -9.76
CA THR A 118 -45.98 38.78 -11.18
C THR A 118 -45.51 37.31 -11.36
N GLN A 119 -46.34 36.53 -12.05
CA GLN A 119 -46.05 35.39 -12.96
C GLN A 119 -45.16 34.20 -12.55
N SER A 120 -45.72 33.01 -12.77
CA SER A 120 -45.17 31.65 -12.68
C SER A 120 -44.78 31.10 -14.07
N PRO A 121 -44.37 29.82 -14.27
CA PRO A 121 -43.79 28.82 -13.35
C PRO A 121 -42.43 28.24 -13.83
N PRO A 122 -41.68 27.49 -13.00
CA PRO A 122 -40.60 26.62 -13.47
C PRO A 122 -41.18 25.43 -14.25
N LYS A 123 -40.64 25.16 -15.44
CA LYS A 123 -40.98 23.94 -16.20
C LYS A 123 -39.90 22.90 -15.97
N GLU A 124 -40.27 21.76 -15.38
CA GLU A 124 -39.36 20.63 -15.19
C GLU A 124 -38.89 20.10 -16.55
N THR A 125 -37.58 19.87 -16.68
CA THR A 125 -37.01 18.91 -17.63
C THR A 125 -35.72 18.36 -17.01
N SER A 126 -35.47 17.08 -17.24
CA SER A 126 -34.57 16.21 -16.48
C SER A 126 -33.07 16.37 -16.77
N GLU A 127 -32.25 15.69 -15.95
CA GLU A 127 -30.81 15.38 -16.13
C GLU A 127 -29.78 16.42 -15.64
N THR A 128 -29.71 16.59 -14.31
CA THR A 128 -28.66 17.37 -13.63
C THR A 128 -27.44 16.51 -13.25
N VAL A 129 -26.54 16.29 -14.21
CA VAL A 129 -25.16 15.81 -13.99
C VAL A 129 -24.03 16.77 -14.46
N PRO A 130 -24.20 17.73 -15.42
CA PRO A 130 -23.05 18.34 -16.09
C PRO A 130 -22.17 19.25 -15.22
N GLU A 131 -22.74 20.08 -14.33
CA GLU A 131 -21.96 21.12 -13.60
C GLU A 131 -20.78 20.57 -12.77
N ILE A 132 -20.81 19.29 -12.40
CA ILE A 132 -19.76 18.67 -11.59
C ILE A 132 -18.66 18.07 -12.47
N SER A 133 -19.00 17.38 -13.57
CA SER A 133 -18.02 16.87 -14.54
C SER A 133 -17.24 18.02 -15.16
N ASP A 134 -17.96 19.05 -15.63
CA ASP A 134 -17.38 20.27 -16.22
C ASP A 134 -16.40 20.98 -15.27
N LYS A 135 -16.50 20.73 -13.96
CA LYS A 135 -15.65 21.34 -12.94
C LYS A 135 -14.35 20.56 -12.74
N VAL A 136 -14.38 19.23 -12.74
CA VAL A 136 -13.17 18.42 -12.59
C VAL A 136 -12.33 18.39 -13.86
N GLU A 137 -12.99 18.41 -15.02
CA GLU A 137 -12.35 18.56 -16.34
C GLU A 137 -11.57 19.87 -16.43
N ARG A 138 -12.21 21.01 -16.16
CA ARG A 138 -11.55 22.33 -16.12
C ARG A 138 -10.40 22.41 -15.11
N LEU A 139 -10.48 21.68 -13.99
CA LEU A 139 -9.37 21.60 -13.03
C LEU A 139 -8.16 20.82 -13.57
N CYS A 140 -8.38 19.84 -14.45
CA CYS A 140 -7.33 19.05 -15.08
C CYS A 140 -6.72 19.78 -16.29
N GLU A 141 -7.54 20.41 -17.14
CA GLU A 141 -7.09 21.28 -18.24
C GLU A 141 -6.16 22.40 -17.75
N LEU A 142 -6.56 23.09 -16.67
CA LEU A 142 -5.78 24.15 -16.03
C LEU A 142 -4.63 23.63 -15.14
N MET A 143 -4.44 22.29 -15.06
CA MET A 143 -3.48 21.62 -14.18
C MET A 143 -3.46 22.18 -12.74
N CYS A 144 -4.65 22.41 -12.17
CA CYS A 144 -4.81 23.07 -10.88
C CYS A 144 -4.62 22.11 -9.69
N SER A 145 -3.35 21.79 -9.38
CA SER A 145 -2.96 20.74 -8.41
C SER A 145 -3.46 20.96 -6.97
N LYS A 146 -3.87 22.19 -6.63
CA LYS A 146 -4.51 22.53 -5.34
C LYS A 146 -6.04 22.40 -5.42
N GLY A 147 -6.64 22.76 -6.55
CA GLY A 147 -8.08 22.65 -6.78
C GLY A 147 -8.54 21.21 -6.90
N LEU A 148 -7.83 20.37 -7.66
CA LEU A 148 -8.16 18.95 -7.80
C LEU A 148 -8.08 18.21 -6.45
N ARG A 149 -7.01 18.41 -5.67
CA ARG A 149 -6.91 17.89 -4.29
C ARG A 149 -8.11 18.26 -3.42
N ARG A 150 -8.56 19.52 -3.47
CA ARG A 150 -9.72 19.99 -2.70
C ARG A 150 -11.01 19.32 -3.19
N TYR A 151 -11.21 19.23 -4.50
CA TYR A 151 -12.35 18.54 -5.11
C TYR A 151 -12.43 17.07 -4.64
N MET A 152 -11.32 16.34 -4.75
CA MET A 152 -11.23 14.95 -4.31
C MET A 152 -11.47 14.80 -2.80
N TYR A 153 -10.90 15.70 -1.98
CA TYR A 153 -11.10 15.67 -0.52
C TYR A 153 -12.60 15.84 -0.16
N SER A 154 -13.30 16.76 -0.82
CA SER A 154 -14.74 16.98 -0.59
C SER A 154 -15.64 15.82 -1.08
N ASN A 155 -15.19 15.02 -2.05
CA ASN A 155 -15.94 13.90 -2.61
C ASN A 155 -15.42 12.52 -2.16
N ILE A 156 -14.46 12.46 -1.21
CA ILE A 156 -13.71 11.23 -0.92
C ILE A 156 -14.58 10.06 -0.42
N SER A 157 -15.72 10.36 0.19
CA SER A 157 -16.73 9.39 0.61
C SER A 157 -17.39 8.67 -0.57
N ASP A 158 -17.47 9.32 -1.73
CA ASP A 158 -17.96 8.75 -2.98
C ASP A 158 -16.79 8.41 -3.92
N ARG A 159 -16.11 7.32 -3.55
CA ARG A 159 -15.00 6.79 -4.34
C ARG A 159 -15.45 6.33 -5.74
N ALA A 160 -16.69 5.87 -5.89
CA ALA A 160 -17.18 5.33 -7.16
C ALA A 160 -17.21 6.43 -8.23
N LYS A 161 -17.86 7.55 -7.91
CA LYS A 161 -17.87 8.76 -8.73
C LYS A 161 -16.46 9.25 -9.10
N LEU A 162 -15.54 9.29 -8.13
CA LEU A 162 -14.17 9.74 -8.39
C LEU A 162 -13.37 8.77 -9.30
N ILE A 163 -13.67 7.47 -9.28
CA ILE A 163 -13.08 6.47 -10.19
C ILE A 163 -13.68 6.57 -11.61
N GLU A 164 -14.92 7.06 -11.74
CA GLU A 164 -15.60 7.26 -13.02
C GLU A 164 -15.15 8.56 -13.72
N GLU A 165 -15.21 9.70 -13.01
CA GLU A 165 -14.92 11.03 -13.55
C GLU A 165 -13.43 11.28 -13.85
N LEU A 166 -12.54 10.98 -12.88
CA LEU A 166 -11.14 11.45 -12.94
C LEU A 166 -10.31 10.82 -14.06
N PRO A 167 -10.41 9.52 -14.39
CA PRO A 167 -9.61 8.94 -15.46
C PRO A 167 -9.88 9.57 -16.83
N ALA A 168 -11.10 10.07 -17.07
CA ALA A 168 -11.44 10.84 -18.26
C ALA A 168 -10.88 12.27 -18.17
N ALA A 169 -11.17 13.00 -17.08
CA ALA A 169 -10.70 14.36 -16.87
C ALA A 169 -9.16 14.50 -16.91
N LEU A 170 -8.42 13.52 -16.37
CA LEU A 170 -6.96 13.49 -16.39
C LEU A 170 -6.36 13.40 -17.81
N LYS A 171 -7.11 12.92 -18.82
CA LYS A 171 -6.68 12.92 -20.22
C LYS A 171 -6.63 14.31 -20.85
N LEU A 172 -7.37 15.27 -20.29
CA LEU A 172 -7.41 16.67 -20.75
C LEU A 172 -6.19 17.48 -20.25
N ALA A 173 -5.46 16.98 -19.25
CA ALA A 173 -4.27 17.65 -18.74
C ALA A 173 -3.11 17.58 -19.76
N LYS A 174 -2.41 18.70 -19.98
CA LYS A 174 -1.28 18.78 -20.93
C LYS A 174 -0.10 17.87 -20.55
N GLU A 175 0.17 17.73 -19.25
CA GLU A 175 1.26 16.90 -18.70
C GLU A 175 0.73 16.02 -17.54
N PRO A 176 -0.07 14.95 -17.81
CA PRO A 176 -0.79 14.21 -16.76
C PRO A 176 0.14 13.61 -15.68
N ALA A 177 1.30 13.07 -16.09
CA ALA A 177 2.27 12.48 -15.18
C ALA A 177 2.78 13.49 -14.14
N LYS A 178 3.19 14.68 -14.60
CA LYS A 178 3.65 15.79 -13.75
C LYS A 178 2.54 16.31 -12.85
N PHE A 179 1.35 16.50 -13.43
CA PHE A 179 0.16 16.98 -12.72
C PHE A 179 -0.19 16.08 -11.53
N VAL A 180 -0.18 14.76 -11.74
CA VAL A 180 -0.45 13.77 -10.69
C VAL A 180 0.63 13.79 -9.61
N LEU A 181 1.91 13.92 -9.98
CA LEU A 181 3.03 14.03 -9.02
C LEU A 181 2.94 15.30 -8.14
N GLU A 182 2.56 16.44 -8.71
CA GLU A 182 2.30 17.68 -7.96
C GLU A 182 1.07 17.59 -7.03
N CYS A 183 0.02 16.89 -7.48
CA CYS A 183 -1.18 16.64 -6.69
C CYS A 183 -0.88 15.74 -5.48
N ILE A 184 -0.07 14.71 -5.66
CA ILE A 184 0.49 13.89 -4.57
C ILE A 184 1.27 14.80 -3.61
N GLY A 185 2.24 15.56 -4.12
CA GLY A 185 3.15 16.32 -3.27
C GLY A 185 3.90 15.40 -2.30
N LYS A 186 4.16 15.85 -1.07
CA LYS A 186 5.09 15.16 -0.14
C LYS A 186 4.41 14.46 1.04
N PHE A 187 3.13 14.05 0.92
CA PHE A 187 2.40 13.39 2.02
C PHE A 187 3.11 12.10 2.49
N PHE A 188 3.72 11.37 1.56
CA PHE A 188 4.39 10.09 1.82
C PHE A 188 5.63 10.19 2.71
N LEU A 189 6.19 11.39 2.91
CA LEU A 189 7.30 11.62 3.85
C LEU A 189 6.82 11.83 5.29
N GLN A 190 5.52 12.03 5.52
CA GLN A 190 4.97 12.19 6.85
C GLN A 190 5.00 10.85 7.58
N GLY A 191 5.58 10.82 8.77
CA GLY A 191 5.70 9.60 9.56
C GLY A 191 4.39 9.20 10.25
N ARG A 192 4.33 7.97 10.78
CA ARG A 192 3.13 7.36 11.39
C ARG A 192 2.38 8.24 12.38
N LYS A 193 3.09 9.11 13.13
CA LYS A 193 2.50 10.07 14.09
C LYS A 193 1.55 11.08 13.44
N ALA A 194 1.76 11.42 12.17
CA ALA A 194 0.87 12.30 11.41
C ALA A 194 -0.48 11.64 11.09
N TYR A 195 -0.58 10.31 11.20
CA TYR A 195 -1.78 9.51 10.92
C TYR A 195 -2.39 8.88 12.18
N ALA A 196 -2.22 9.54 13.34
CA ALA A 196 -3.03 9.22 14.51
C ALA A 196 -4.52 9.41 14.21
N SER A 197 -5.38 8.77 15.01
CA SER A 197 -6.85 8.90 14.94
C SER A 197 -7.28 10.36 14.79
N ASP A 198 -8.29 10.60 13.96
CA ASP A 198 -8.88 11.91 13.67
C ASP A 198 -7.96 12.95 12.99
N SER A 199 -6.78 12.54 12.52
CA SER A 199 -5.92 13.41 11.73
C SER A 199 -6.44 13.66 10.32
N HIS A 200 -6.54 14.94 9.93
CA HIS A 200 -6.82 15.42 8.57
C HIS A 200 -5.83 14.88 7.50
N MET A 201 -4.69 14.35 7.93
CA MET A 201 -3.72 13.70 7.06
C MET A 201 -4.23 12.35 6.52
N ILE A 202 -5.18 11.68 7.20
CA ILE A 202 -5.71 10.38 6.77
C ILE A 202 -6.52 10.53 5.46
N PRO A 203 -7.52 11.43 5.35
CA PRO A 203 -8.21 11.66 4.06
C PRO A 203 -7.29 12.28 3.00
N ALA A 204 -6.37 13.17 3.39
CA ALA A 204 -5.40 13.74 2.45
C ALA A 204 -4.50 12.66 1.80
N ARG A 205 -4.13 11.61 2.57
CA ARG A 205 -3.41 10.44 2.05
C ARG A 205 -4.30 9.58 1.16
N GLN A 206 -5.55 9.34 1.54
CA GLN A 206 -6.51 8.60 0.71
C GLN A 206 -6.74 9.28 -0.65
N VAL A 207 -6.89 10.62 -0.70
CA VAL A 207 -6.95 11.41 -1.95
C VAL A 207 -5.73 11.13 -2.83
N SER A 208 -4.53 11.15 -2.26
CA SER A 208 -3.29 10.98 -3.02
C SER A 208 -3.02 9.53 -3.45
N LEU A 209 -3.61 8.54 -2.78
CA LEU A 209 -3.65 7.15 -3.26
C LEU A 209 -4.65 7.02 -4.41
N LEU A 210 -5.83 7.63 -4.27
CA LEU A 210 -6.88 7.59 -5.28
C LEU A 210 -6.46 8.26 -6.59
N ILE A 211 -5.73 9.37 -6.56
CA ILE A 211 -5.26 10.02 -7.80
C ILE A 211 -4.22 9.17 -8.55
N LEU A 212 -3.36 8.43 -7.85
CA LEU A 212 -2.47 7.45 -8.48
C LEU A 212 -3.26 6.32 -9.14
N GLU A 213 -4.32 5.85 -8.48
CA GLU A 213 -5.20 4.81 -9.02
C GLU A 213 -5.95 5.32 -10.28
N CYS A 214 -6.56 6.51 -10.23
CA CYS A 214 -7.22 7.12 -11.37
C CYS A 214 -6.24 7.41 -12.53
N TYR A 215 -4.98 7.74 -12.24
CA TYR A 215 -3.96 7.89 -13.26
C TYR A 215 -3.62 6.57 -13.96
N LEU A 216 -3.44 5.47 -13.22
CA LEU A 216 -3.31 4.13 -13.83
C LEU A 216 -4.54 3.74 -14.65
N LEU A 217 -5.74 4.09 -14.20
CA LEU A 217 -6.97 3.86 -14.95
C LEU A 217 -7.08 4.74 -16.20
N MET A 218 -6.46 5.93 -16.22
CA MET A 218 -6.37 6.79 -17.41
C MET A 218 -5.45 6.21 -18.50
N LEU A 219 -4.44 5.41 -18.13
CA LEU A 219 -3.53 4.75 -19.07
C LEU A 219 -4.23 3.63 -19.85
N ASP A 220 -4.22 3.73 -21.18
CA ASP A 220 -4.65 2.63 -22.05
C ASP A 220 -3.46 1.67 -22.32
N PRO A 221 -3.66 0.34 -22.24
CA PRO A 221 -2.67 -0.63 -22.71
C PRO A 221 -2.39 -0.60 -24.21
N SER A 222 -3.34 -0.14 -25.04
CA SER A 222 -3.31 -0.22 -26.50
C SER A 222 -2.80 1.05 -27.20
N GLU A 223 -2.69 2.17 -26.49
CA GLU A 223 -2.24 3.45 -27.06
C GLU A 223 -0.72 3.58 -27.05
N GLU A 224 -0.16 4.32 -28.02
CA GLU A 224 1.27 4.63 -28.07
C GLU A 224 1.65 5.56 -26.90
N LYS A 225 2.35 4.98 -25.92
CA LYS A 225 2.68 5.68 -24.67
C LYS A 225 3.78 6.70 -24.92
N LYS A 226 3.41 7.97 -24.97
CA LYS A 226 4.36 9.08 -24.90
C LYS A 226 5.27 8.86 -23.67
N PRO A 227 6.60 8.81 -23.82
CA PRO A 227 7.49 8.55 -22.70
C PRO A 227 7.34 9.64 -21.63
N ILE A 228 7.34 9.22 -20.36
CA ILE A 228 7.39 10.15 -19.22
C ILE A 228 8.74 10.89 -19.28
N ASP A 229 8.70 12.20 -19.08
CA ASP A 229 9.92 13.03 -19.06
C ASP A 229 10.90 12.55 -17.97
N GLY A 230 12.20 12.61 -18.28
CA GLY A 230 13.26 12.12 -17.39
C GLY A 230 13.24 12.78 -16.02
N SER A 231 12.98 14.09 -15.95
CA SER A 231 12.94 14.84 -14.69
C SER A 231 11.78 14.38 -13.79
N ILE A 232 10.60 14.13 -14.38
CA ILE A 232 9.43 13.60 -13.66
C ILE A 232 9.73 12.20 -13.12
N LYS A 233 10.39 11.36 -13.93
CA LYS A 233 10.78 10.00 -13.53
C LYS A 233 11.77 10.03 -12.38
N ASP A 234 12.79 10.87 -12.44
CA ASP A 234 13.83 11.00 -11.40
C ASP A 234 13.23 11.54 -10.08
N GLU A 235 12.30 12.50 -10.14
CA GLU A 235 11.57 12.98 -8.96
C GLU A 235 10.71 11.85 -8.34
N ALA A 236 9.99 11.09 -9.15
CA ALA A 236 9.18 9.97 -8.69
C ALA A 236 10.02 8.80 -8.13
N GLU A 237 11.19 8.51 -8.71
CA GLU A 237 12.15 7.55 -8.18
C GLU A 237 12.71 8.01 -6.83
N ALA A 238 13.15 9.27 -6.70
CA ALA A 238 13.60 9.83 -5.44
C ALA A 238 12.51 9.78 -4.35
N ALA A 239 11.26 10.07 -4.73
CA ALA A 239 10.08 9.94 -3.87
C ALA A 239 9.87 8.50 -3.37
N ALA A 240 9.89 7.52 -4.29
CA ALA A 240 9.70 6.11 -3.97
C ALA A 240 10.83 5.56 -3.05
N VAL A 241 12.08 5.93 -3.32
CA VAL A 241 13.25 5.57 -2.49
C VAL A 241 13.13 6.17 -1.08
N ALA A 242 12.75 7.45 -0.97
CA ALA A 242 12.55 8.10 0.32
C ALA A 242 11.40 7.48 1.12
N TRP A 243 10.29 7.15 0.46
CA TRP A 243 9.14 6.46 1.09
C TRP A 243 9.53 5.06 1.59
N LYS A 244 10.21 4.25 0.78
CA LYS A 244 10.73 2.94 1.18
C LYS A 244 11.65 3.05 2.40
N LYS A 245 12.59 4.00 2.39
CA LYS A 245 13.49 4.27 3.54
C LYS A 245 12.71 4.62 4.80
N ARG A 246 11.69 5.49 4.70
CA ARG A 246 10.81 5.85 5.82
C ARG A 246 10.04 4.63 6.34
N MET A 247 9.47 3.79 5.47
CA MET A 247 8.77 2.56 5.86
C MET A 247 9.66 1.57 6.61
N MET A 248 10.91 1.37 6.18
CA MET A 248 11.87 0.49 6.86
C MET A 248 12.24 1.01 8.26
N ASN A 249 12.33 2.33 8.44
CA ASN A 249 12.72 2.95 9.70
C ASN A 249 11.61 2.95 10.77
N GLU A 250 10.33 3.02 10.39
CA GLU A 250 9.25 3.31 11.34
C GLU A 250 8.64 2.10 12.06
N CYS A 251 8.91 0.88 11.58
CA CYS A 251 8.48 -0.41 12.14
C CYS A 251 6.94 -0.59 12.30
N ARG A 252 6.51 -1.84 12.43
CA ARG A 252 5.31 -2.34 11.73
C ARG A 252 4.02 -2.30 12.56
N LEU A 253 3.12 -1.36 12.22
CA LEU A 253 1.68 -1.45 12.52
C LEU A 253 0.94 -1.83 11.24
N ALA A 254 0.24 -2.98 11.25
CA ALA A 254 -0.28 -3.62 10.04
C ALA A 254 -1.19 -2.73 9.17
N ALA A 255 -2.08 -1.94 9.78
CA ALA A 255 -2.99 -1.05 9.03
C ALA A 255 -2.27 0.14 8.37
N ALA A 256 -1.25 0.71 9.04
CA ALA A 256 -0.42 1.76 8.45
C ALA A 256 0.45 1.19 7.32
N GLU A 257 1.04 0.01 7.55
CA GLU A 257 1.84 -0.77 6.59
C GLU A 257 1.04 -1.08 5.31
N ALA A 258 -0.24 -1.44 5.40
CA ALA A 258 -1.06 -1.76 4.23
C ALA A 258 -1.30 -0.56 3.30
N MET A 259 -1.68 0.60 3.87
CA MET A 259 -1.89 1.83 3.10
C MET A 259 -0.57 2.41 2.56
N ASP A 260 0.56 2.20 3.24
CA ASP A 260 1.87 2.59 2.73
C ASP A 260 2.34 1.67 1.60
N ALA A 261 2.13 0.36 1.76
CA ALA A 261 2.39 -0.61 0.70
C ALA A 261 1.54 -0.31 -0.54
N ARG A 262 0.25 0.04 -0.37
CA ARG A 262 -0.62 0.48 -1.47
C ARG A 262 -0.10 1.75 -2.13
N GLY A 263 0.18 2.80 -1.36
CA GLY A 263 0.65 4.08 -1.89
C GLY A 263 1.97 3.94 -2.65
N LEU A 264 2.93 3.20 -2.10
CA LEU A 264 4.23 2.98 -2.74
C LEU A 264 4.11 2.06 -3.96
N LEU A 265 3.29 1.01 -3.91
CA LEU A 265 3.03 0.14 -5.07
C LEU A 265 2.38 0.92 -6.22
N LEU A 266 1.39 1.77 -5.92
CA LEU A 266 0.76 2.64 -6.90
C LEU A 266 1.76 3.65 -7.50
N LEU A 267 2.63 4.26 -6.67
CA LEU A 267 3.64 5.21 -7.16
C LEU A 267 4.60 4.54 -8.17
N ILE A 268 5.17 3.38 -7.84
CA ILE A 268 6.09 2.67 -8.76
C ILE A 268 5.35 2.08 -9.98
N ALA A 269 4.05 1.79 -9.85
CA ALA A 269 3.21 1.38 -10.98
C ALA A 269 2.97 2.52 -11.97
N CYS A 270 2.91 3.77 -11.51
CA CYS A 270 2.67 4.96 -12.33
C CYS A 270 3.93 5.46 -13.05
N PHE A 271 5.08 5.48 -12.37
CA PHE A 271 6.27 6.21 -12.84
C PHE A 271 7.50 5.33 -13.11
N GLY A 272 7.52 4.09 -12.64
CA GLY A 272 8.63 3.16 -12.81
C GLY A 272 9.10 2.53 -11.50
N ILE A 273 9.76 1.39 -11.62
CA ILE A 273 10.36 0.66 -10.49
C ILE A 273 11.81 1.14 -10.33
N PRO A 274 12.19 1.76 -9.19
CA PRO A 274 13.57 2.15 -8.92
C PRO A 274 14.49 0.93 -8.86
N SER A 275 15.74 1.10 -9.31
CA SER A 275 16.76 0.03 -9.30
C SER A 275 17.05 -0.55 -7.90
N SER A 276 16.76 0.21 -6.85
CA SER A 276 16.91 -0.19 -5.44
C SER A 276 15.78 -1.10 -4.91
N PHE A 277 14.78 -1.46 -5.72
CA PHE A 277 13.68 -2.35 -5.37
C PHE A 277 13.96 -3.77 -5.88
N LYS A 278 14.12 -4.71 -4.96
CA LYS A 278 14.32 -6.13 -5.26
C LYS A 278 12.97 -6.80 -5.50
N SER A 279 12.95 -7.92 -6.22
CA SER A 279 11.74 -8.74 -6.45
C SER A 279 11.01 -9.10 -5.15
N MET A 280 11.76 -9.35 -4.07
CA MET A 280 11.22 -9.61 -2.73
C MET A 280 10.46 -8.41 -2.16
N ASP A 281 10.98 -7.18 -2.31
CA ASP A 281 10.32 -5.95 -1.85
C ASP A 281 8.99 -5.75 -2.60
N LEU A 282 9.00 -5.98 -3.91
CA LEU A 282 7.83 -5.83 -4.79
C LEU A 282 6.73 -6.83 -4.44
N PHE A 283 7.09 -8.09 -4.20
CA PHE A 283 6.17 -9.13 -3.76
C PHE A 283 5.57 -8.83 -2.38
N ASP A 284 6.35 -8.28 -1.45
CA ASP A 284 5.84 -7.85 -0.15
C ASP A 284 4.90 -6.65 -0.25
N LEU A 285 5.18 -5.69 -1.15
CA LEU A 285 4.25 -4.58 -1.45
C LEU A 285 2.93 -5.08 -2.03
N VAL A 286 2.97 -6.03 -2.99
CA VAL A 286 1.76 -6.65 -3.56
C VAL A 286 0.96 -7.39 -2.49
N ARG A 287 1.61 -8.17 -1.61
CA ARG A 287 0.93 -8.87 -0.51
C ARG A 287 0.22 -7.92 0.45
N LYS A 288 0.86 -6.81 0.83
CA LYS A 288 0.41 -5.92 1.91
C LYS A 288 -0.55 -4.82 1.45
N SER A 289 -0.50 -4.44 0.17
CA SER A 289 -1.30 -3.33 -0.39
C SER A 289 -2.79 -3.61 -0.53
N GLY A 290 -3.25 -4.84 -0.32
CA GLY A 290 -4.60 -5.27 -0.71
C GLY A 290 -4.79 -5.17 -2.23
N ALA A 291 -3.80 -5.65 -3.00
CA ALA A 291 -3.71 -5.47 -4.46
C ALA A 291 -4.95 -5.91 -5.25
N ALA A 292 -5.80 -6.79 -4.69
CA ALA A 292 -7.06 -7.22 -5.30
C ALA A 292 -8.02 -6.05 -5.58
N GLU A 293 -8.17 -5.10 -4.65
CA GLU A 293 -9.07 -3.95 -4.80
C GLU A 293 -8.65 -2.99 -5.93
N ILE A 294 -7.34 -2.87 -6.15
CA ILE A 294 -6.73 -1.99 -7.16
C ILE A 294 -6.24 -2.77 -8.39
N ALA A 295 -6.63 -4.04 -8.53
CA ALA A 295 -6.08 -4.93 -9.57
C ALA A 295 -6.37 -4.42 -11.00
N ALA A 296 -7.51 -3.76 -11.21
CA ALA A 296 -7.85 -3.15 -12.50
C ALA A 296 -6.88 -2.03 -12.89
N ALA A 297 -6.47 -1.21 -11.92
CA ALA A 297 -5.48 -0.15 -12.11
C ALA A 297 -4.07 -0.74 -12.31
N LEU A 298 -3.65 -1.68 -11.45
CA LEU A 298 -2.31 -2.29 -11.55
C LEU A 298 -2.08 -3.01 -12.89
N LYS A 299 -3.12 -3.62 -13.48
CA LYS A 299 -3.07 -4.25 -14.82
C LYS A 299 -2.83 -3.27 -15.98
N ARG A 300 -3.03 -1.97 -15.78
CA ARG A 300 -2.76 -0.92 -16.79
C ARG A 300 -1.34 -0.35 -16.67
N SER A 301 -0.60 -0.67 -15.59
CA SER A 301 0.78 -0.23 -15.39
C SER A 301 1.72 -0.79 -16.46
N PRO A 302 2.46 0.05 -17.20
CA PRO A 302 3.49 -0.41 -18.12
C PRO A 302 4.71 -1.04 -17.41
N PHE A 303 4.88 -0.76 -16.11
CA PHE A 303 6.07 -1.17 -15.34
C PHE A 303 5.82 -2.45 -14.53
N LEU A 304 4.64 -2.62 -13.93
CA LEU A 304 4.33 -3.82 -13.14
C LEU A 304 3.98 -5.03 -14.00
N VAL A 305 3.32 -4.87 -15.16
CA VAL A 305 2.87 -6.02 -15.96
C VAL A 305 4.05 -6.91 -16.43
N PRO A 306 5.15 -6.37 -17.01
CA PRO A 306 6.31 -7.19 -17.36
C PRO A 306 6.96 -7.85 -16.12
N MET A 307 7.02 -7.12 -15.01
CA MET A 307 7.63 -7.58 -13.76
C MET A 307 6.82 -8.70 -13.09
N MET A 308 5.48 -8.61 -13.09
CA MET A 308 4.57 -9.64 -12.56
C MET A 308 4.68 -10.93 -13.37
N SER A 309 4.76 -10.84 -14.70
CA SER A 309 5.02 -12.00 -15.57
C SER A 309 6.37 -12.66 -15.25
N GLY A 310 7.42 -11.85 -15.01
CA GLY A 310 8.73 -12.34 -14.57
C GLY A 310 8.71 -12.99 -13.18
N ILE A 311 7.94 -12.46 -12.22
CA ILE A 311 7.80 -13.07 -10.88
C ILE A 311 7.04 -14.40 -10.97
N ILE A 312 5.97 -14.50 -11.76
CA ILE A 312 5.24 -15.76 -11.94
C ILE A 312 6.19 -16.82 -12.52
N PHE A 313 6.92 -16.49 -13.58
CA PHE A 313 7.93 -17.38 -14.18
C PHE A 313 9.04 -17.76 -13.18
N PHE A 314 9.49 -16.84 -12.33
CA PHE A 314 10.48 -17.11 -11.28
C PHE A 314 9.94 -18.04 -10.19
N LEU A 315 8.68 -17.86 -9.76
CA LEU A 315 8.04 -18.73 -8.78
C LEU A 315 7.71 -20.11 -9.36
N GLU A 316 7.33 -20.19 -10.64
CA GLU A 316 7.12 -21.46 -11.34
C GLU A 316 8.44 -22.22 -11.53
N SER A 317 9.51 -21.57 -11.98
CA SER A 317 10.84 -22.19 -12.11
C SER A 317 11.41 -22.62 -10.75
N MET A 318 11.24 -21.83 -9.68
CA MET A 318 11.57 -22.28 -8.32
C MET A 318 10.71 -23.48 -7.87
N SER A 319 9.41 -23.48 -8.18
CA SER A 319 8.49 -24.60 -7.88
C SER A 319 8.87 -25.87 -8.65
N PHE A 320 9.31 -25.74 -9.91
CA PHE A 320 9.90 -26.82 -10.69
C PHE A 320 11.21 -27.33 -10.09
N HIS A 321 12.11 -26.45 -9.63
CA HIS A 321 13.33 -26.86 -8.92
C HIS A 321 13.05 -27.51 -7.56
N TYR A 322 11.95 -27.17 -6.88
CA TYR A 322 11.58 -27.75 -5.58
C TYR A 322 10.81 -29.07 -5.72
N LYS A 323 10.04 -29.27 -6.80
CA LYS A 323 9.37 -30.53 -7.13
C LYS A 323 10.26 -31.51 -7.89
N GLY A 324 11.17 -31.00 -8.72
CA GLY A 324 12.22 -31.75 -9.41
C GLY A 324 13.46 -31.89 -8.55
N GLY A 325 13.36 -32.67 -7.47
CA GLY A 325 14.52 -33.00 -6.64
C GLY A 325 15.63 -33.63 -7.48
N PHE A 326 16.82 -33.01 -7.46
CA PHE A 326 18.03 -33.43 -8.17
C PHE A 326 17.85 -33.76 -9.67
N PHE A 327 18.07 -32.77 -10.53
CA PHE A 327 18.71 -33.04 -11.82
C PHE A 327 20.16 -32.55 -11.79
N CYS A 328 21.08 -33.52 -11.80
CA CYS A 328 22.51 -33.30 -11.74
C CYS A 328 23.06 -32.79 -13.08
N CYS A 329 24.22 -32.15 -13.01
CA CYS A 329 25.03 -31.55 -14.08
C CYS A 329 24.97 -32.24 -15.45
N ARG A 330 24.77 -31.43 -16.50
CA ARG A 330 25.48 -31.61 -17.78
C ARG A 330 25.63 -30.29 -18.56
N MET A 331 26.71 -29.55 -18.29
CA MET A 331 27.21 -28.52 -19.21
C MET A 331 28.45 -29.09 -19.90
N GLY A 332 28.41 -29.10 -21.23
CA GLY A 332 29.35 -29.76 -22.14
C GLY A 332 28.54 -30.49 -23.21
N GLN A 333 28.73 -30.25 -24.51
CA GLN A 333 29.77 -29.50 -25.25
C GLN A 333 29.04 -28.45 -26.16
N ASP A 334 29.67 -27.52 -26.89
CA ASP A 334 31.01 -27.46 -27.50
C ASP A 334 31.76 -26.14 -27.23
#